data_AF-A0A944J154-F1
#
_entry.id   AF-A0A944J154-F1
#
_cell.length_a   1.000
_cell.length_b   1.000
_cell.length_c   1.000
_cell.angle_alpha   90.00
_cell.angle_beta   90.00
_cell.angle_gamma   90.00
#
_symmetry.space_group_name_H-M   'P 1'
#
loop_
_entity.id
_entity.type
_entity.pdbx_description
1 polymer ?
#
loop_
_entity_poly.entity_id
_entity_poly.type
_entity_poly.pdbx_seq_one_letter_code
_entity_poly.pdbx_strand_id
1 'polypeptide(L)'
;MPSSRRRTLAPALIFTLAAALLAVAALAFWQGRAPGLLPEGSWGAWRNQEVSNWSTHVRVNTWVHAAEARVHMGKAEEITLEAYGRTARGTTTMDGTTFTLTPEGKITGTRQ
;
A
#
# COMPACT_ATOMS: atom_id res chain seq x y z
N MET A 1 40.50 -24.62 29.37
CA MET A 1 39.64 -23.43 29.18
C MET A 1 39.45 -23.21 27.68
N PRO A 2 38.23 -23.22 27.13
CA PRO A 2 38.03 -22.96 25.71
C PRO A 2 38.06 -21.45 25.47
N SER A 3 38.97 -21.00 24.62
CA SER A 3 38.97 -19.63 24.13
C SER A 3 37.80 -19.45 23.16
N SER A 4 36.77 -18.73 23.62
CA SER A 4 35.66 -18.27 22.80
C SER A 4 36.19 -17.37 21.69
N ARG A 5 36.43 -17.95 20.52
CA ARG A 5 36.81 -17.23 19.31
C ARG A 5 35.59 -16.44 18.86
N ARG A 6 35.45 -15.20 19.34
CA ARG A 6 34.45 -14.26 18.80
C ARG A 6 34.75 -14.14 17.31
N ARG A 7 33.89 -14.71 16.47
CA ARG A 7 33.88 -14.45 15.03
C ARG A 7 33.49 -12.99 14.88
N THR A 8 34.47 -12.09 14.89
CA THR A 8 34.32 -10.75 14.34
C THR A 8 33.97 -10.95 12.88
N LEU A 9 32.68 -10.79 12.55
CA LEU A 9 32.27 -10.68 11.15
C LEU A 9 33.13 -9.56 10.56
N ALA A 10 33.88 -9.88 9.51
CA ALA A 10 34.72 -8.90 8.85
C ALA A 10 33.84 -7.67 8.53
N PRO A 11 34.31 -6.44 8.78
CA PRO A 11 33.50 -5.23 8.58
C PRO A 11 32.88 -5.19 7.18
N ALA A 12 33.59 -5.71 6.17
CA ALA A 12 33.10 -5.87 4.81
C ALA A 12 31.80 -6.68 4.70
N LEU A 13 31.65 -7.79 5.44
CA LEU A 13 30.43 -8.61 5.49
C LEU A 13 29.25 -7.87 6.12
N ILE A 14 29.51 -7.06 7.16
CA ILE A 14 28.48 -6.23 7.80
C ILE A 14 28.01 -5.15 6.82
N PHE A 15 28.94 -4.48 6.13
CA PHE A 15 28.60 -3.48 5.12
C PHE A 15 27.82 -4.07 3.95
N THR A 16 28.20 -5.26 3.46
CA THR A 16 27.44 -5.91 2.37
C THR A 16 26.04 -6.30 2.81
N LEU A 17 25.88 -6.85 4.01
CA LEU A 17 24.56 -7.18 4.56
C LEU A 17 23.69 -5.93 4.71
N ALA A 18 24.25 -4.86 5.25
CA ALA A 18 23.54 -3.58 5.41
C ALA A 18 23.11 -2.99 4.05
N ALA A 19 24.01 -2.99 3.07
CA ALA A 19 23.71 -2.51 1.72
C ALA A 19 22.62 -3.37 1.03
N ALA A 20 22.67 -4.69 1.18
CA ALA A 20 21.65 -5.59 0.65
C ALA A 20 20.28 -5.33 1.29
N LEU A 21 20.22 -5.14 2.61
CA LEU A 21 18.97 -4.80 3.31
C LEU A 21 18.40 -3.45 2.85
N LEU A 22 19.25 -2.44 2.65
CA LEU A 22 18.84 -1.15 2.10
C LEU A 22 18.30 -1.29 0.67
N ALA A 23 18.94 -2.10 -0.18
CA ALA A 23 18.46 -2.35 -1.54
C ALA A 23 17.09 -3.04 -1.54
N VAL A 24 16.89 -4.04 -0.67
CA VAL A 24 15.59 -4.71 -0.49
C VAL A 24 14.52 -3.75 0.01
N ALA A 25 14.85 -2.91 1.00
CA ALA A 25 13.94 -1.90 1.53
C ALA A 25 13.55 -0.86 0.47
N ALA A 26 14.52 -0.36 -0.29
CA ALA A 26 14.29 0.57 -1.41
C ALA A 26 13.40 -0.06 -2.49
N LEU A 27 13.63 -1.33 -2.82
CA LEU A 27 12.81 -2.06 -3.77
C LEU A 27 11.38 -2.25 -3.25
N ALA A 28 11.21 -2.63 -1.98
CA ALA A 28 9.89 -2.79 -1.36
C ALA A 28 9.11 -1.46 -1.33
N PHE A 29 9.80 -0.35 -1.02
CA PHE A 29 9.23 1.00 -1.08
C PHE A 29 8.81 1.38 -2.50
N TRP A 30 9.67 1.19 -3.49
CA TRP A 30 9.35 1.50 -4.89
C TRP A 30 8.22 0.63 -5.46
N GLN A 31 8.09 -0.60 -4.98
CA GLN A 31 6.97 -1.47 -5.30
C GLN A 31 5.67 -1.10 -4.58
N GLY A 32 5.65 -0.07 -3.73
CA GLY A 32 4.46 0.35 -2.98
C GLY A 32 4.07 -0.60 -1.85
N ARG A 33 4.96 -1.49 -1.41
CA ARG A 33 4.68 -2.51 -0.38
C ARG A 33 4.95 -2.02 1.05
N ALA A 34 5.20 -0.72 1.24
CA ALA A 34 5.50 -0.12 2.53
C ALA A 34 4.60 1.11 2.77
N PRO A 35 3.28 0.90 2.97
CA PRO A 35 2.30 1.98 2.99
C PRO A 35 2.49 2.96 4.15
N GLY A 36 2.90 2.48 5.33
CA GLY A 36 3.16 3.32 6.51
C GLY A 36 4.36 4.27 6.37
N LEU A 37 5.07 4.22 5.24
CA LEU A 37 6.22 5.09 4.96
C LEU A 37 5.92 6.15 3.89
N LEU A 38 4.70 6.19 3.34
CA LEU A 38 4.32 7.15 2.31
C LEU A 38 3.97 8.50 2.94
N PRO A 39 4.71 9.58 2.65
CA PRO A 39 4.36 10.91 3.14
C PRO A 39 3.02 11.35 2.56
N GLU A 40 2.20 12.02 3.36
CA GLU A 40 0.87 12.50 2.94
C GLU A 40 0.95 13.39 1.67
N GLY A 41 1.99 14.22 1.55
CA GLY A 41 2.21 15.09 0.38
C GLY A 41 2.64 14.37 -0.91
N SER A 42 2.93 13.05 -0.85
CA SER A 42 3.27 12.25 -2.04
C SER A 42 2.04 11.73 -2.79
N TRP A 43 0.85 11.88 -2.20
CA TRP A 43 -0.40 11.46 -2.79
C TRP A 43 -0.96 12.50 -3.76
N GLY A 44 -1.58 12.03 -4.84
CA GLY A 44 -2.37 12.87 -5.72
C GLY A 44 -3.63 13.39 -5.02
N ALA A 45 -4.26 14.41 -5.63
CA ALA A 45 -5.53 14.92 -5.15
C ALA A 45 -6.61 13.83 -5.12
N TRP A 46 -7.48 13.90 -4.11
CA TRP A 46 -8.70 13.09 -4.06
C TRP A 46 -9.59 13.37 -5.26
N ARG A 47 -10.13 12.31 -5.85
CA ARG A 47 -11.06 12.35 -6.98
C ARG A 47 -12.33 11.62 -6.63
N ASN A 48 -13.46 12.24 -6.93
CA ASN A 48 -14.76 11.62 -6.70
C ASN A 48 -15.04 10.64 -7.84
N GLN A 49 -15.50 9.46 -7.47
CA GLN A 49 -16.03 8.43 -8.36
C GLN A 49 -17.33 7.92 -7.75
N GLU A 50 -18.31 7.65 -8.59
CA GLU A 50 -19.58 7.06 -8.16
C GLU A 50 -19.58 5.59 -8.56
N VAL A 51 -19.87 4.73 -7.59
CA VAL A 51 -19.92 3.27 -7.81
C VAL A 51 -21.29 2.80 -7.35
N SER A 52 -22.18 2.54 -8.31
CA SER A 52 -23.60 2.29 -8.02
C SER A 52 -24.21 3.45 -7.22
N ASN A 53 -24.73 3.20 -6.00
CA ASN A 53 -25.30 4.23 -5.12
C ASN A 53 -24.30 4.74 -4.06
N TRP A 54 -23.00 4.45 -4.25
CA TRP A 54 -21.95 4.78 -3.30
C TRP A 54 -21.11 5.94 -3.81
N SER A 55 -20.83 6.87 -2.90
CA SER A 55 -19.87 7.93 -3.14
C SER A 55 -18.48 7.43 -2.77
N THR A 56 -17.56 7.53 -3.71
CA THR A 56 -16.19 7.03 -3.56
C THR A 56 -15.20 8.16 -3.79
N HIS A 57 -14.30 8.38 -2.84
CA HIS A 57 -13.19 9.28 -2.98
C HIS A 57 -11.93 8.45 -3.17
N VAL A 58 -11.23 8.60 -4.29
CA VAL A 58 -10.02 7.85 -4.59
C VAL A 58 -8.85 8.79 -4.76
N ARG A 59 -7.71 8.45 -4.16
CA ARG A 59 -6.42 9.10 -4.44
C ARG A 59 -5.40 8.04 -4.84
N VAL A 60 -4.42 8.46 -5.62
CA VAL A 60 -3.39 7.59 -6.17
C VAL A 60 -2.02 8.20 -5.89
N ASN A 61 -1.08 7.35 -5.52
CA ASN A 61 0.33 7.66 -5.51
C ASN A 61 0.97 7.04 -6.76
N THR A 62 1.27 7.90 -7.74
CA THR A 62 1.84 7.47 -9.03
C THR A 62 3.29 7.04 -8.93
N TRP A 63 3.99 7.37 -7.85
CA TRP A 63 5.41 7.07 -7.67
C TRP A 63 5.63 5.61 -7.27
N VAL A 64 4.69 5.03 -6.51
CA VAL A 64 4.85 3.69 -5.92
C VAL A 64 3.73 2.71 -6.30
N HIS A 65 2.89 3.04 -7.28
CA HIS A 65 1.72 2.24 -7.66
C HIS A 65 0.85 1.89 -6.44
N ALA A 66 0.31 2.91 -5.79
CA ALA A 66 -0.58 2.74 -4.65
C ALA A 66 -1.85 3.57 -4.82
N ALA A 67 -2.96 3.06 -4.31
CA ALA A 67 -4.22 3.79 -4.25
C ALA A 67 -4.90 3.60 -2.90
N GLU A 68 -5.61 4.64 -2.49
CA GLU A 68 -6.53 4.62 -1.35
C GLU A 68 -7.91 5.06 -1.83
N ALA A 69 -8.94 4.39 -1.35
CA ALA A 69 -10.33 4.76 -1.60
C ALA A 69 -11.11 4.84 -0.31
N ARG A 70 -11.94 5.87 -0.19
CA ARG A 70 -12.92 6.05 0.88
C ARG A 70 -14.30 5.89 0.28
N VAL A 71 -15.05 4.91 0.75
CA VAL A 71 -16.36 4.53 0.24
C VAL A 71 -17.39 4.87 1.31
N HIS A 72 -18.44 5.61 0.96
CA HIS A 72 -19.53 5.93 1.88
C HIS A 72 -20.88 6.01 1.15
N MET A 73 -21.96 5.72 1.88
CA MET A 73 -23.33 5.82 1.40
C MET A 73 -24.11 6.81 2.27
N GLY A 74 -24.28 8.04 1.78
CA GLY A 74 -24.97 9.08 2.53
C GLY A 74 -24.24 9.43 3.85
N LYS A 75 -24.93 9.29 4.99
CA LYS A 75 -24.34 9.47 6.34
C LYS A 75 -23.84 8.17 6.97
N ALA A 76 -23.79 7.08 6.20
CA ALA A 76 -23.33 5.79 6.70
C ALA A 76 -21.82 5.77 6.95
N GLU A 77 -21.38 4.68 7.56
CA GLU A 77 -19.99 4.37 7.89
C GLU A 77 -19.07 4.50 6.66
N GLU A 78 -17.91 5.14 6.85
CA GLU A 78 -16.86 5.28 5.84
C GLU A 78 -15.98 4.03 5.87
N ILE A 79 -15.83 3.36 4.74
CA ILE A 79 -14.85 2.28 4.58
C ILE A 79 -13.65 2.78 3.80
N THR A 80 -12.47 2.52 4.33
CA THR A 80 -11.21 2.71 3.60
C THR A 80 -10.77 1.41 2.94
N LEU A 81 -10.51 1.45 1.63
CA LEU A 81 -9.80 0.42 0.89
C LEU A 81 -8.41 0.92 0.53
N GLU A 82 -7.45 0.01 0.55
CA GLU A 82 -6.08 0.29 0.22
C GLU A 82 -5.56 -0.75 -0.78
N ALA A 83 -4.84 -0.29 -1.80
CA ALA A 83 -4.23 -1.14 -2.81
C ALA A 83 -2.76 -0.75 -2.98
N TYR A 84 -1.89 -1.47 -2.26
CA TYR A 84 -0.48 -1.15 -2.11
C TYR A 84 0.42 -2.04 -2.95
N GLY A 85 0.89 -1.46 -4.05
CA GLY A 85 1.82 -2.06 -4.99
C GLY A 85 1.18 -2.59 -6.25
N ARG A 86 2.00 -2.73 -7.30
CA ARG A 86 1.57 -2.87 -8.72
C ARG A 86 0.50 -3.94 -8.99
N THR A 87 0.48 -5.03 -8.23
CA THR A 87 -0.50 -6.13 -8.43
C THR A 87 -1.45 -6.30 -7.26
N ALA A 88 -1.39 -5.44 -6.25
CA ALA A 88 -2.27 -5.52 -5.09
C ALA A 88 -3.70 -5.18 -5.50
N ARG A 89 -4.67 -5.72 -4.75
CA ARG A 89 -6.07 -5.35 -4.86
C ARG A 89 -6.63 -5.23 -3.47
N GLY A 90 -7.25 -4.09 -3.18
CA GLY A 90 -8.04 -3.91 -1.96
C GLY A 90 -9.45 -4.40 -2.24
N THR A 91 -9.99 -5.28 -1.40
CA THR A 91 -11.38 -5.72 -1.53
C THR A 91 -12.10 -5.67 -0.20
N THR A 92 -13.32 -5.15 -0.19
CA THR A 92 -14.20 -5.17 0.98
C THR A 92 -15.65 -5.33 0.55
N THR A 93 -16.49 -5.85 1.43
CA THR A 93 -17.93 -6.02 1.14
C THR A 93 -18.74 -5.30 2.19
N MET A 94 -19.68 -4.46 1.74
CA MET A 94 -20.60 -3.73 2.60
C MET A 94 -21.97 -3.68 1.92
N ASP A 95 -23.04 -3.92 2.69
CA ASP A 95 -24.42 -3.92 2.20
C ASP A 95 -24.61 -4.76 0.91
N GLY A 96 -24.02 -5.96 0.89
CA GLY A 96 -24.07 -6.86 -0.27
C GLY A 96 -23.31 -6.38 -1.51
N THR A 97 -22.56 -5.27 -1.43
CA THR A 97 -21.73 -4.75 -2.50
C THR A 97 -20.27 -5.02 -2.21
N THR A 98 -19.60 -5.79 -3.07
CA THR A 98 -18.15 -6.01 -3.01
C THR A 98 -17.43 -4.94 -3.81
N PHE A 99 -16.66 -4.10 -3.11
CA PHE A 99 -15.78 -3.11 -3.69
C PHE A 99 -14.40 -3.71 -3.95
N THR A 100 -13.83 -3.38 -5.11
CA THR A 100 -12.45 -3.73 -5.48
C THR A 100 -11.71 -2.49 -5.96
N LEU A 101 -10.57 -2.19 -5.32
CA LEU A 101 -9.65 -1.10 -5.67
C LEU A 101 -8.36 -1.66 -6.27
N THR A 102 -7.91 -1.07 -7.37
CA THR A 102 -6.58 -1.33 -7.96
C THR A 102 -5.59 -0.21 -7.63
N PRO A 103 -4.27 -0.45 -7.64
CA PRO A 103 -3.23 0.54 -7.34
C PRO A 103 -3.21 1.72 -8.32
N GLU A 104 -3.86 1.61 -9.47
CA GLU A 104 -4.05 2.71 -10.43
C GLU A 104 -5.24 3.62 -10.07
N GLY A 105 -5.96 3.34 -8.98
CA GLY A 105 -7.13 4.11 -8.55
C GLY A 105 -8.43 3.74 -9.27
N LYS A 106 -8.46 2.58 -9.93
CA LYS A 106 -9.72 2.04 -10.45
C LYS A 106 -10.48 1.38 -9.30
N ILE A 107 -11.66 1.90 -8.99
CA ILE A 107 -12.59 1.27 -8.06
C ILE A 107 -13.79 0.69 -8.82
N THR A 108 -14.25 -0.48 -8.39
CA THR A 108 -15.44 -1.15 -8.93
C THR A 108 -16.27 -1.69 -7.79
N GLY A 109 -17.59 -1.80 -7.98
CA GLY A 109 -18.52 -2.35 -7.02
C GLY A 109 -19.44 -3.35 -7.70
N THR A 110 -19.48 -4.57 -7.19
CA THR A 110 -20.36 -5.64 -7.70
C THR A 110 -21.34 -6.01 -6.60
N ARG A 111 -22.64 -5.87 -6.89
CA ARG A 111 -23.69 -6.31 -5.98
C ARG A 111 -23.90 -7.81 -6.12
N GLN A 112 -23.85 -8.54 -5.00
CA GLN A 112 -24.21 -9.95 -4.92
C GLN A 112 -25.72 -10.13 -4.72
#